data_AF-A0A6A1V1K1-F1
#
_entry.id   AF-A0A6A1V1K1-F1
#
_cell.length_a   1.000
_cell.length_b   1.000
_cell.length_c   1.000
_cell.angle_alpha   90.00
_cell.angle_beta   90.00
_cell.angle_gamma   90.00
#
_symmetry.space_group_name_H-M   'P 1'
#
loop_
_entity.id
_entity.type
_entity.pdbx_description
1 polymer ?
#
loop_
_entity_poly.entity_id
_entity_poly.type
_entity_poly.pdbx_seq_one_letter_code
_entity_poly.pdbx_strand_id
1 'polypeptide(L)'
;MTAIATASALSLPISLCRSSKLNNKKGVRGGFRVFAVFTEEGGVEKKSSWETLFDVEDPRSKVPQRKGKFLDVNQALEVARYDIQYCDWRARQDVLTIMLLHEKVVDVLNPLARDYKSIGTVKKELAELQEELAQAHRQVHISEARVGTALDKLAYMEALVNDRLLQDRNATASDQTSSSPGTSSESLSVKQRRSPRKTLNVSGPVQPYHPRLMNFWYPVAFTADLKDDTMIPIDCFEEPWVIFRGKGGKPGCVQNTCAHRACPLHLGSVNEGRIQCPYHGWEYSTDGKCEKMPSTRLVDVKIKSLPCFEQEGMIWIWPGNDPPVATLPSLQPPSGFQVHAEIIMELPVEHGLLLDNLLDLAHAPFTHTSTFAKGWSVPSMVKFLTPASGLQGYWDPYPIDMEFRPPCMVLSTIGISKPGKLGGQSTDQCPTHLHQLHVCLPSSRQKTRLLYRMSLDFAPVLKHIPFMQYLWRHFAEQVLNEDLRLVVGQQERMINGANVWNWPVAYDKLGVRYRLWRDAVDRGSKQLPFDKTM
;
A
#
# COMPACT_ATOMS: atom_id res chain seq x y z
N MET A 1 -6.59 36.40 -45.23
CA MET A 1 -5.38 37.15 -44.85
C MET A 1 -4.58 36.30 -43.88
N THR A 2 -3.26 36.38 -44.07
CA THR A 2 -2.08 35.75 -43.46
C THR A 2 -1.99 35.63 -41.92
N ALA A 3 -1.14 34.69 -41.48
CA ALA A 3 -0.70 34.31 -40.12
C ALA A 3 -0.06 35.47 -39.28
N ILE A 4 0.14 35.36 -37.96
CA ILE A 4 1.34 34.81 -37.26
C ILE A 4 1.09 34.74 -35.72
N ALA A 5 1.78 33.81 -35.04
CA ALA A 5 1.75 33.40 -33.61
C ALA A 5 2.37 34.37 -32.58
N THR A 6 2.16 34.14 -31.26
CA THR A 6 3.22 33.86 -30.24
C THR A 6 2.67 33.66 -28.82
N ALA A 7 3.41 32.86 -28.04
CA ALA A 7 3.15 32.39 -26.67
C ALA A 7 3.64 33.35 -25.58
N SER A 8 3.07 33.28 -24.37
CA SER A 8 3.76 33.74 -23.15
C SER A 8 3.23 33.09 -21.88
N ALA A 9 4.20 32.80 -21.01
CA ALA A 9 4.19 31.99 -19.80
C ALA A 9 3.24 32.45 -18.68
N LEU A 10 2.67 31.48 -17.96
CA LEU A 10 2.07 31.67 -16.65
C LEU A 10 3.18 31.72 -15.59
N SER A 11 3.44 32.92 -15.07
CA SER A 11 4.16 33.14 -13.83
C SER A 11 3.18 33.05 -12.65
N LEU A 12 3.44 32.17 -11.69
CA LEU A 12 2.78 32.19 -10.38
C LEU A 12 3.52 33.19 -9.47
N PRO A 13 2.84 34.16 -8.82
CA PRO A 13 3.47 35.03 -7.84
C PRO A 13 3.30 34.45 -6.43
N ILE A 14 4.39 33.97 -5.84
CA ILE A 14 4.49 33.82 -4.38
C ILE A 14 4.89 35.19 -3.82
N SER A 15 3.93 35.92 -3.26
CA SER A 15 4.19 37.21 -2.61
C SER A 15 4.67 37.01 -1.17
N LEU A 16 5.93 37.34 -0.90
CA LEU A 16 6.50 37.45 0.44
C LEU A 16 6.21 38.85 1.01
N CYS A 17 5.18 39.00 1.82
CA CYS A 17 4.99 40.22 2.61
C CYS A 17 5.97 40.25 3.78
N ARG A 18 7.08 40.98 3.61
CA ARG A 18 8.04 41.31 4.67
C ARG A 18 7.52 42.52 5.46
N SER A 19 6.75 42.29 6.53
CA SER A 19 6.44 43.35 7.50
C SER A 19 7.49 43.35 8.60
N SER A 20 8.53 44.18 8.44
CA SER A 20 9.47 44.52 9.51
C SER A 20 9.26 45.98 9.92
N LYS A 21 8.28 46.24 10.78
CA LYS A 21 8.42 47.33 11.77
C LYS A 21 8.94 46.69 13.05
N LEU A 22 10.23 46.91 13.30
CA LEU A 22 10.87 46.66 14.59
C LEU A 22 10.00 47.31 15.68
N ASN A 23 9.52 46.49 16.63
CA ASN A 23 9.14 46.98 17.93
C ASN A 23 9.99 46.26 18.97
N ASN A 24 10.90 47.03 19.56
CA ASN A 24 11.96 46.56 20.44
C ASN A 24 11.37 46.48 21.86
N LYS A 25 10.82 45.33 22.28
CA LYS A 25 10.54 44.99 23.68
C LYS A 25 10.17 43.51 23.87
N LYS A 26 11.06 42.79 24.57
CA LYS A 26 10.91 41.48 25.25
C LYS A 26 10.52 40.24 24.41
N GLY A 27 11.52 39.37 24.22
CA GLY A 27 11.37 37.92 24.03
C GLY A 27 10.80 37.48 22.69
N VAL A 28 11.68 37.19 21.74
CA VAL A 28 11.32 36.68 20.40
C VAL A 28 10.54 35.35 20.55
N ARG A 29 9.21 35.39 20.33
CA ARG A 29 8.38 34.20 20.11
C ARG A 29 8.49 33.84 18.62
N GLY A 30 9.21 32.77 18.29
CA GLY A 30 9.27 32.23 16.94
C GLY A 30 8.12 31.25 16.71
N GLY A 31 7.05 31.71 16.08
CA GLY A 31 5.99 30.88 15.53
C GLY A 31 5.81 31.24 14.05
N PHE A 32 5.58 30.24 13.20
CA PHE A 32 5.37 30.43 11.78
C PHE A 32 4.11 29.69 11.31
N ARG A 33 3.34 30.34 10.44
CA ARG A 33 2.10 29.83 9.85
C ARG A 33 2.30 29.63 8.35
N VAL A 34 1.99 28.43 7.88
CA VAL A 34 2.00 28.09 6.44
C VAL A 34 0.57 28.15 5.93
N PHE A 35 0.32 28.93 4.89
CA PHE A 35 -1.01 29.08 4.29
C PHE A 35 -1.04 28.43 2.90
N ALA A 36 -2.16 27.81 2.55
CA ALA A 36 -2.46 27.40 1.18
C ALA A 36 -3.64 28.21 0.63
N VAL A 37 -3.61 28.47 -0.68
CA VAL A 37 -4.73 29.04 -1.42
C VAL A 37 -5.43 27.90 -2.13
N PHE A 38 -6.69 27.64 -1.78
CA PHE A 38 -7.56 26.77 -2.56
C PHE A 38 -8.31 27.63 -3.58
N THR A 39 -8.08 27.40 -4.87
CA THR A 39 -8.91 27.96 -5.94
C THR A 39 -9.98 26.94 -6.30
N GLU A 40 -11.24 27.24 -5.99
CA GLU A 40 -12.38 26.52 -6.56
C GLU A 40 -12.56 26.96 -8.02
N GLU A 41 -12.55 25.99 -8.94
CA GLU A 41 -12.94 26.24 -10.33
C GLU A 41 -14.46 26.37 -10.42
N GLY A 42 -14.94 27.60 -10.59
CA GLY A 42 -16.29 27.86 -11.07
C GLY A 42 -17.02 29.03 -10.41
N GLY A 43 -16.86 30.23 -10.99
CA GLY A 43 -17.93 31.22 -11.08
C GLY A 43 -18.28 32.06 -9.84
N VAL A 44 -17.97 33.35 -9.94
CA VAL A 44 -18.40 34.50 -9.14
C VAL A 44 -17.54 34.82 -7.89
N GLU A 45 -16.91 35.99 -7.97
CA GLU A 45 -16.03 36.62 -6.98
C GLU A 45 -16.52 36.47 -5.53
N LYS A 46 -15.91 35.55 -4.77
CA LYS A 46 -15.81 35.64 -3.32
C LYS A 46 -14.35 35.50 -2.91
N LYS A 47 -13.91 36.41 -2.03
CA LYS A 47 -12.56 36.52 -1.48
C LYS A 47 -11.94 35.14 -1.19
N SER A 48 -10.75 34.91 -1.72
CA SER A 48 -9.90 33.76 -1.38
C SER A 48 -9.73 33.66 0.14
N SER A 49 -10.31 32.63 0.75
CA SER A 49 -10.09 32.30 2.15
C SER A 49 -8.74 31.58 2.26
N TRP A 50 -7.76 32.25 2.86
CA TRP A 50 -6.49 31.65 3.22
C TRP A 50 -6.71 30.70 4.41
N GLU A 51 -6.48 29.41 4.23
CA GLU A 51 -6.48 28.45 5.34
C GLU A 51 -5.04 28.04 5.70
N THR A 52 -4.79 27.90 7.01
CA THR A 52 -3.48 27.52 7.55
C THR A 52 -3.34 26.01 7.46
N LEU A 53 -2.35 25.52 6.71
CA LEU A 53 -2.05 24.08 6.59
C LEU A 53 -1.58 23.51 7.94
N PHE A 54 -0.63 24.19 8.61
CA PHE A 54 -0.16 23.84 9.96
C PHE A 54 0.41 25.10 10.67
N ASP A 55 0.19 25.22 11.98
CA ASP A 55 0.80 26.25 12.87
C ASP A 55 1.88 25.56 13.72
N VAL A 56 3.12 26.04 13.63
CA VAL A 56 4.30 25.39 14.25
C VAL A 56 4.94 26.36 15.26
N GLU A 57 4.56 26.22 16.54
CA GLU A 57 5.13 26.98 17.66
C GLU A 57 6.27 26.21 18.35
N ASP A 58 7.39 26.88 18.71
CA ASP A 58 8.49 26.24 19.46
C ASP A 58 8.03 25.83 20.88
N PRO A 59 7.98 24.51 21.19
CA PRO A 59 7.47 24.01 22.46
C PRO A 59 8.40 24.30 23.65
N ARG A 60 9.68 24.64 23.42
CA ARG A 60 10.65 24.91 24.51
C ARG A 60 10.29 26.11 25.38
N SER A 61 9.50 27.04 24.84
CA SER A 61 9.01 28.20 25.57
C SER A 61 7.98 27.86 26.67
N LYS A 62 7.40 26.64 26.62
CA LYS A 62 6.37 26.14 27.55
C LYS A 62 6.94 25.13 28.57
N VAL A 63 8.24 24.85 28.52
CA VAL A 63 8.90 23.86 29.39
C VAL A 63 8.90 24.36 30.85
N PRO A 64 8.46 23.54 31.82
CA PRO A 64 8.51 23.89 33.23
C PRO A 64 9.95 24.20 33.69
N GLN A 65 10.18 25.36 34.29
CA GLN A 65 11.48 25.69 34.87
C GLN A 65 11.72 24.90 36.16
N ARG A 66 12.81 24.14 36.21
CA ARG A 66 13.18 23.30 37.34
C ARG A 66 13.77 24.13 38.49
N LYS A 67 13.17 24.07 39.67
CA LYS A 67 13.76 24.54 40.94
C LYS A 67 14.01 23.34 41.86
N GLY A 68 15.17 22.68 41.74
CA GLY A 68 15.58 21.59 42.65
C GLY A 68 16.45 20.51 42.02
N LYS A 69 17.14 19.72 42.87
CA LYS A 69 18.11 18.67 42.47
C LYS A 69 17.46 17.36 41.96
N PHE A 70 16.18 17.10 42.24
CA PHE A 70 15.45 15.88 41.82
C PHE A 70 14.10 16.25 41.19
N LEU A 71 13.61 15.45 40.23
CA LEU A 71 12.31 15.60 39.58
C LEU A 71 11.36 14.54 40.14
N ASP A 72 10.13 14.91 40.44
CA ASP A 72 9.06 13.93 40.69
C ASP A 72 8.72 13.16 39.40
N VAL A 73 8.12 11.97 39.50
CA VAL A 73 7.78 11.09 38.36
C VAL A 73 6.89 11.81 37.35
N ASN A 74 5.88 12.56 37.82
CA ASN A 74 4.99 13.32 36.93
C ASN A 74 5.72 14.48 36.24
N GLN A 75 6.67 15.09 36.93
CA GLN A 75 7.51 16.15 36.36
C GLN A 75 8.50 15.58 35.33
N ALA A 76 9.05 14.39 35.57
CA ALA A 76 9.92 13.70 34.62
C ALA A 76 9.17 13.29 33.34
N LEU A 77 7.94 12.81 33.47
CA LEU A 77 7.07 12.49 32.34
C LEU A 77 6.71 13.73 31.51
N GLU A 78 6.39 14.85 32.16
CA GLU A 78 6.15 16.10 31.45
C GLU A 78 7.41 16.61 30.74
N VAL A 79 8.59 16.53 31.36
CA VAL A 79 9.86 16.86 30.69
C VAL A 79 10.09 15.98 29.46
N ALA A 80 9.89 14.67 29.57
CA ALA A 80 10.01 13.75 28.43
C ALA A 80 9.01 14.08 27.31
N ARG A 81 7.77 14.44 27.66
CA ARG A 81 6.74 14.87 26.71
C ARG A 81 7.16 16.12 25.93
N TYR A 82 7.69 17.14 26.61
CA TYR A 82 8.19 18.34 25.93
C TYR A 82 9.42 18.08 25.08
N ASP A 83 10.32 17.19 25.49
CA ASP A 83 11.48 16.77 24.69
C ASP A 83 11.06 16.07 23.40
N ILE A 84 10.04 15.21 23.44
CA ILE A 84 9.46 14.56 22.25
C ILE A 84 8.82 15.60 21.32
N GLN A 85 8.03 16.52 21.87
CA GLN A 85 7.42 17.61 21.08
C GLN A 85 8.48 18.49 20.43
N TYR A 86 9.59 18.75 21.11
CA TYR A 86 10.72 19.49 20.54
C TYR A 86 11.41 18.73 19.41
N CYS A 87 11.59 17.42 19.54
CA CYS A 87 12.16 16.59 18.49
C CYS A 87 11.28 16.59 17.23
N ASP A 88 9.96 16.45 17.38
CA ASP A 88 8.99 16.54 16.27
C ASP A 88 9.04 17.93 15.61
N TRP A 89 8.98 19.01 16.41
CA TRP A 89 9.11 20.38 15.91
C TRP A 89 10.40 20.58 15.11
N ARG A 90 11.53 20.10 15.61
CA ARG A 90 12.83 20.31 14.97
C ARG A 90 12.96 19.51 13.66
N ALA A 91 12.48 18.26 13.66
CA ALA A 91 12.49 17.43 12.46
C ALA A 91 11.67 18.06 11.32
N ARG A 92 10.48 18.60 11.62
CA ARG A 92 9.66 19.31 10.64
C ARG A 92 10.37 20.54 10.06
N GLN A 93 11.07 21.31 10.90
CA GLN A 93 11.81 22.48 10.45
C GLN A 93 12.98 22.12 9.52
N ASP A 94 13.70 21.04 9.83
CA ASP A 94 14.85 20.60 9.03
C ASP A 94 14.39 20.08 7.65
N VAL A 95 13.27 19.34 7.58
CA VAL A 95 12.68 18.88 6.31
C VAL A 95 12.19 20.05 5.47
N LEU A 96 11.50 21.03 6.06
CA LEU A 96 11.06 22.24 5.35
C LEU A 96 12.23 23.02 4.75
N THR A 97 13.36 23.07 5.46
CA THR A 97 14.58 23.73 4.97
C THR A 97 15.08 23.06 3.69
N ILE A 98 15.06 21.73 3.62
CA ILE A 98 15.42 20.97 2.41
C ILE A 98 14.46 21.27 1.27
N MET A 99 13.15 21.28 1.54
CA MET A 99 12.13 21.57 0.51
C MET A 99 12.33 22.96 -0.10
N LEU A 100 12.55 23.99 0.72
CA LEU A 100 12.79 25.36 0.26
C LEU A 100 14.10 25.49 -0.54
N LEU A 101 15.16 24.78 -0.14
CA LEU A 101 16.40 24.75 -0.89
C LEU A 101 16.24 24.03 -2.24
N HIS A 102 15.43 22.98 -2.28
CA HIS A 102 15.12 22.27 -3.53
C HIS A 102 14.33 23.15 -4.50
N GLU A 103 13.35 23.93 -4.01
CA GLU A 103 12.62 24.90 -4.81
C GLU A 103 13.55 25.96 -5.43
N LYS A 104 14.51 26.49 -4.66
CA LYS A 104 15.53 27.41 -5.19
C LYS A 104 16.40 26.76 -6.28
N VAL A 105 16.72 25.47 -6.16
CA VAL A 105 17.45 24.74 -7.20
C VAL A 105 16.62 24.67 -8.49
N VAL A 106 15.32 24.41 -8.37
CA VAL A 106 14.39 24.41 -9.51
C VAL A 106 14.32 25.79 -10.17
N ASP A 107 14.27 26.87 -9.38
CA ASP A 107 14.27 28.25 -9.89
C ASP A 107 15.55 28.61 -10.63
N VAL A 108 16.71 28.21 -10.09
CA VAL A 108 18.02 28.44 -10.74
C VAL A 108 18.16 27.62 -12.03
N LEU A 109 17.58 26.42 -12.07
CA LEU A 109 17.60 25.55 -13.25
C LEU A 109 16.49 25.86 -14.27
N ASN A 110 15.57 26.77 -13.95
CA ASN A 110 14.46 27.14 -14.80
C ASN A 110 14.94 27.59 -16.19
N PRO A 111 14.50 26.95 -17.28
CA PRO A 111 14.92 27.28 -18.65
C PRO A 111 14.70 28.76 -19.02
N LEU A 112 13.66 29.41 -18.48
CA LEU A 112 13.35 30.82 -18.76
C LEU A 112 14.31 31.80 -18.05
N ALA A 113 14.98 31.37 -16.98
CA ALA A 113 15.99 32.17 -16.29
C ALA A 113 17.33 32.19 -17.02
N ARG A 114 17.55 31.26 -17.97
CA ARG A 114 18.78 31.15 -18.79
C ARG A 114 18.95 32.32 -19.76
N ASP A 115 17.87 33.01 -20.11
CA ASP A 115 17.89 34.13 -21.05
C ASP A 115 18.44 35.42 -20.41
N TYR A 116 18.52 35.49 -19.08
CA TYR A 116 18.93 36.69 -18.33
C TYR A 116 20.13 36.48 -17.40
N LYS A 117 20.63 35.24 -17.24
CA LYS A 117 21.78 34.92 -16.37
C LYS A 117 22.92 34.28 -17.15
N SER A 118 24.16 34.69 -16.85
CA SER A 118 25.34 34.06 -17.45
C SER A 118 25.56 32.64 -16.89
N ILE A 119 26.15 31.74 -17.71
CA ILE A 119 26.50 30.38 -17.28
C ILE A 119 27.41 30.39 -16.04
N GLY A 120 28.31 31.37 -15.93
CA GLY A 120 29.19 31.54 -14.77
C GLY A 120 28.41 31.87 -13.48
N THR A 121 27.36 32.69 -13.60
CA THR A 121 26.48 33.05 -12.48
C THR A 121 25.65 31.84 -12.02
N VAL A 122 25.05 31.10 -12.95
CA VAL A 122 24.27 29.88 -12.63
C VAL A 122 25.14 28.82 -11.97
N LYS A 123 26.38 28.63 -12.44
CA LYS A 123 27.33 27.70 -11.83
C LYS A 123 27.69 28.06 -10.39
N LYS A 124 27.85 29.36 -10.11
CA LYS A 124 28.12 29.86 -8.76
C LYS A 124 26.91 29.64 -7.82
N GLU A 125 25.71 30.02 -8.26
CA GLU A 125 24.47 29.84 -7.48
C GLU A 125 24.19 28.35 -7.18
N LEU A 126 24.43 27.45 -8.14
CA LEU A 126 24.29 26.01 -7.91
C LEU A 126 25.33 25.46 -6.92
N ALA A 127 26.57 25.95 -6.96
CA ALA A 127 27.60 25.53 -6.01
C ALA A 127 27.28 25.98 -4.57
N GLU A 128 26.76 27.20 -4.41
CA GLU A 128 26.30 27.73 -3.11
C GLU A 128 25.09 26.93 -2.59
N LEU A 129 24.10 26.65 -3.45
CA LEU A 129 22.94 25.81 -3.09
C LEU A 129 23.32 24.37 -2.76
N GLN A 130 24.31 23.80 -3.45
CA GLN A 130 24.83 22.47 -3.15
C GLN A 130 25.44 22.42 -1.74
N GLU A 131 26.16 23.47 -1.32
CA GLU A 131 26.71 23.57 0.03
C GLU A 131 25.60 23.74 1.09
N GLU A 132 24.62 24.63 0.84
CA GLU A 132 23.47 24.83 1.72
C GLU A 132 22.64 23.55 1.89
N LEU A 133 22.40 22.81 0.79
CA LEU A 133 21.68 21.54 0.80
C LEU A 133 22.45 20.46 1.59
N ALA A 134 23.76 20.40 1.42
CA ALA A 134 24.61 19.49 2.21
C ALA A 134 24.58 19.84 3.70
N GLN A 135 24.53 21.13 4.07
CA GLN A 135 24.36 21.57 5.45
C GLN A 135 22.97 21.20 6.01
N ALA A 136 21.91 21.36 5.23
CA ALA A 136 20.54 20.99 5.62
C ALA A 136 20.39 19.47 5.82
N HIS A 137 20.95 18.65 4.93
CA HIS A 137 21.00 17.19 5.10
C HIS A 137 21.75 16.78 6.36
N ARG A 138 22.86 17.45 6.70
CA ARG A 138 23.56 17.22 7.98
C ARG A 138 22.68 17.52 9.19
N GLN A 139 21.84 18.57 9.14
CA GLN A 139 20.91 18.87 10.25
C GLN A 139 19.84 17.80 10.41
N VAL A 140 19.32 17.24 9.32
CA VAL A 140 18.38 16.11 9.39
C VAL A 140 19.01 14.89 10.06
N HIS A 141 20.25 14.53 9.71
CA HIS A 141 20.97 13.44 10.39
C HIS A 141 21.21 13.72 11.89
N ILE A 142 21.45 14.98 12.26
CA ILE A 142 21.55 15.36 13.68
C ILE A 142 20.21 15.20 14.38
N SER A 143 19.10 15.55 13.73
CA SER A 143 17.76 15.36 14.27
C SER A 143 17.38 13.88 14.39
N GLU A 144 17.77 13.04 13.43
CA GLU A 144 17.69 11.58 13.52
C GLU A 144 18.45 11.04 14.73
N ALA A 145 19.70 11.48 14.95
CA ALA A 145 20.50 11.07 16.11
C ALA A 145 19.89 11.53 17.45
N ARG A 146 19.23 12.70 17.49
CA ARG A 146 18.51 13.18 18.69
C ARG A 146 17.31 12.30 19.01
N VAL A 147 16.55 11.88 18.00
CA VAL A 147 15.44 10.94 18.16
C VAL A 147 15.94 9.59 18.67
N GLY A 148 17.04 9.07 18.10
CA GLY A 148 17.68 7.84 18.59
C GLY A 148 18.06 7.94 20.07
N THR A 149 18.70 9.04 20.48
CA THR A 149 19.07 9.29 21.88
C THR A 149 17.85 9.37 22.81
N ALA A 150 16.74 9.94 22.34
CA ALA A 150 15.49 10.01 23.11
C ALA A 150 14.86 8.62 23.28
N LEU A 151 14.90 7.77 22.26
CA LEU A 151 14.45 6.38 22.33
C LEU A 151 15.27 5.56 23.33
N ASP A 152 16.60 5.73 23.33
CA ASP A 152 17.49 5.05 24.28
C ASP A 152 17.19 5.44 25.73
N LYS A 153 16.91 6.73 25.98
CA LYS A 153 16.50 7.23 27.31
C LYS A 153 15.16 6.66 27.74
N LEU A 154 14.19 6.57 26.84
CA LEU A 154 12.88 5.97 27.14
C LEU A 154 13.00 4.48 27.46
N ALA A 155 13.83 3.74 26.70
CA ALA A 155 14.11 2.34 26.96
C ALA A 155 14.81 2.13 28.32
N TYR A 156 15.76 3.01 28.68
CA TYR A 156 16.40 3.00 29.99
C TYR A 156 15.42 3.29 31.14
N MET A 157 14.52 4.26 30.95
CA MET A 157 13.46 4.56 31.93
C MET A 157 12.48 3.40 32.10
N GLU A 158 12.12 2.73 31.00
CA GLU A 158 11.26 1.53 31.01
C GLU A 158 11.92 0.38 31.78
N ALA A 159 13.21 0.14 31.56
CA ALA A 159 13.97 -0.87 32.30
C ALA A 159 13.98 -0.58 33.82
N LEU A 160 14.25 0.67 34.22
CA LEU A 160 14.23 1.10 35.62
C LEU A 160 12.86 0.94 36.29
N VAL A 161 11.78 1.24 35.58
CA VAL A 161 10.40 1.10 36.08
C VAL A 161 10.03 -0.38 36.22
N ASN A 162 10.40 -1.21 35.24
CA ASN A 162 10.17 -2.65 35.27
C ASN A 162 10.96 -3.33 36.41
N ASP A 163 12.22 -2.94 36.63
CA ASP A 163 13.03 -3.45 37.74
C ASP A 163 12.44 -3.07 39.11
N ARG A 164 11.88 -1.86 39.26
CA ARG A 164 11.16 -1.46 40.48
C ARG A 164 9.87 -2.26 40.69
N LEU A 165 9.08 -2.45 39.63
CA LEU A 165 7.85 -3.25 39.69
C LEU A 165 8.11 -4.72 40.02
N LEU A 166 9.27 -5.25 39.60
CA LEU A 166 9.75 -6.59 39.97
C LEU A 166 10.22 -6.65 41.42
N GLN A 167 10.87 -5.61 41.93
CA GLN A 167 11.26 -5.51 43.35
C GLN A 167 10.04 -5.39 44.29
N ASP A 168 9.02 -4.60 43.92
CA ASP A 168 7.77 -4.47 44.69
C ASP A 168 6.92 -5.77 44.66
N ARG A 169 6.98 -6.54 43.56
CA ARG A 169 6.37 -7.89 43.48
C ARG A 169 7.13 -8.95 44.26
N ASN A 170 8.46 -8.85 44.35
CA ASN A 170 9.26 -9.79 45.14
C ASN A 170 9.14 -9.54 46.65
N ALA A 171 8.87 -8.29 47.07
CA ALA A 171 8.55 -7.98 48.47
C ALA A 171 7.20 -8.54 48.95
N THR A 172 6.30 -8.90 48.02
CA THR A 172 4.98 -9.50 48.30
C THR A 172 4.94 -11.02 48.10
N ALA A 173 6.04 -11.64 47.64
CA ALA A 173 6.07 -13.06 47.26
C ALA A 173 7.30 -13.81 47.82
N SER A 174 7.81 -13.41 48.99
CA SER A 174 8.82 -14.17 49.73
C SER A 174 8.19 -14.88 50.93
N ASP A 175 7.45 -15.95 50.68
CA ASP A 175 7.41 -17.06 51.62
C ASP A 175 7.27 -18.39 50.85
N GLN A 176 8.07 -19.37 51.26
CA GLN A 176 8.23 -20.73 50.74
C GLN A 176 9.31 -20.97 49.65
N THR A 177 10.45 -21.43 50.16
CA THR A 177 11.58 -22.07 49.47
C THR A 177 11.52 -23.60 49.56
N SER A 178 11.99 -24.30 48.52
CA SER A 178 12.85 -25.51 48.53
C SER A 178 12.97 -26.07 47.09
N SER A 179 14.13 -25.94 46.41
CA SER A 179 15.24 -26.93 46.20
C SER A 179 14.82 -28.32 45.70
N SER A 180 15.35 -29.03 44.69
CA SER A 180 16.47 -29.02 43.72
C SER A 180 16.34 -30.38 42.92
N PRO A 181 17.30 -30.89 42.11
CA PRO A 181 17.81 -30.43 40.81
C PRO A 181 17.79 -31.52 39.68
N GLY A 182 17.89 -31.07 38.42
CA GLY A 182 18.75 -31.64 37.36
C GLY A 182 18.28 -32.85 36.51
N THR A 183 18.22 -32.65 35.18
CA THR A 183 18.66 -33.65 34.17
C THR A 183 18.90 -32.99 32.81
N SER A 184 20.09 -33.22 32.25
CA SER A 184 20.49 -32.93 30.87
C SER A 184 19.95 -33.99 29.90
N SER A 185 19.62 -33.60 28.66
CA SER A 185 19.55 -34.55 27.55
C SER A 185 20.06 -33.92 26.25
N GLU A 186 21.04 -34.59 25.67
CA GLU A 186 21.71 -34.25 24.42
C GLU A 186 20.88 -34.65 23.20
N SER A 187 21.05 -33.88 22.13
CA SER A 187 20.36 -34.00 20.85
C SER A 187 21.18 -34.83 19.85
N LEU A 188 20.54 -35.80 19.18
CA LEU A 188 21.13 -36.55 18.07
C LEU A 188 20.47 -36.12 16.76
N SER A 189 21.26 -35.50 15.88
CA SER A 189 20.85 -35.06 14.55
C SER A 189 21.29 -36.06 13.48
N VAL A 190 20.32 -36.62 12.74
CA VAL A 190 20.56 -37.52 11.60
C VAL A 190 20.54 -36.70 10.31
N LYS A 191 21.72 -36.51 9.70
CA LYS A 191 21.88 -35.92 8.36
C LYS A 191 21.49 -36.94 7.29
N GLN A 192 20.32 -36.79 6.67
CA GLN A 192 20.02 -37.45 5.39
C GLN A 192 20.45 -36.55 4.22
N ARG A 193 21.33 -37.10 3.36
CA ARG A 193 21.78 -36.52 2.09
C ARG A 193 20.60 -36.43 1.12
N ARG A 194 20.28 -35.22 0.64
CA ARG A 194 19.26 -34.99 -0.41
C ARG A 194 19.90 -34.94 -1.79
N SER A 195 19.26 -35.62 -2.74
CA SER A 195 19.55 -35.63 -4.17
C SER A 195 19.39 -34.24 -4.83
N PRO A 196 19.97 -34.00 -6.03
CA PRO A 196 19.96 -32.69 -6.67
C PRO A 196 18.53 -32.26 -6.99
N ARG A 197 18.14 -31.05 -6.53
CA ARG A 197 16.82 -30.46 -6.82
C ARG A 197 16.74 -30.10 -8.30
N LYS A 198 15.69 -30.59 -8.98
CA LYS A 198 15.29 -30.09 -10.30
C LYS A 198 15.00 -28.59 -10.18
N THR A 199 15.64 -27.78 -11.01
CA THR A 199 15.43 -26.34 -11.09
C THR A 199 14.01 -26.06 -11.60
N LEU A 200 13.18 -25.49 -10.75
CA LEU A 200 11.86 -24.95 -11.13
C LEU A 200 12.10 -23.64 -11.86
N ASN A 201 12.16 -23.68 -13.19
CA ASN A 201 12.37 -22.49 -14.03
C ASN A 201 11.04 -21.73 -14.20
N VAL A 202 10.53 -21.17 -13.11
CA VAL A 202 9.25 -20.43 -13.10
C VAL A 202 9.46 -18.91 -13.09
N SER A 203 10.67 -18.41 -12.86
CA SER A 203 11.04 -17.01 -13.08
C SER A 203 12.31 -16.89 -13.90
N GLY A 204 12.12 -16.50 -15.16
CA GLY A 204 13.13 -15.91 -16.04
C GLY A 204 12.66 -14.50 -16.44
N PRO A 205 13.26 -13.86 -17.45
CA PRO A 205 12.90 -12.49 -17.85
C PRO A 205 11.39 -12.36 -18.05
N VAL A 206 10.83 -11.20 -17.71
CA VAL A 206 9.40 -10.86 -17.79
C VAL A 206 8.76 -11.43 -19.07
N GLN A 207 8.06 -12.56 -18.96
CA GLN A 207 7.46 -13.24 -20.10
C GLN A 207 6.06 -12.68 -20.39
N PRO A 208 5.62 -12.71 -21.66
CA PRO A 208 4.20 -12.56 -21.99
C PRO A 208 3.34 -13.54 -21.21
N TYR A 209 2.15 -13.10 -20.80
CA TYR A 209 1.17 -13.97 -20.18
C TYR A 209 0.76 -15.08 -21.14
N HIS A 210 0.78 -16.33 -20.68
CA HIS A 210 0.26 -17.43 -21.48
C HIS A 210 -1.28 -17.26 -21.61
N PRO A 211 -1.88 -17.40 -22.81
CA PRO A 211 -3.31 -17.15 -23.01
C PRO A 211 -4.23 -17.98 -22.10
N ARG A 212 -3.78 -19.16 -21.67
CA ARG A 212 -4.52 -20.03 -20.73
C ARG A 212 -4.74 -19.40 -19.36
N LEU A 213 -3.86 -18.49 -18.92
CA LEU A 213 -4.04 -17.77 -17.67
C LEU A 213 -5.23 -16.81 -17.75
N MET A 214 -5.61 -16.34 -18.94
CA MET A 214 -6.78 -15.48 -19.12
C MET A 214 -8.11 -16.25 -18.99
N ASN A 215 -8.10 -17.58 -19.11
CA ASN A 215 -9.30 -18.43 -19.07
C ASN A 215 -9.75 -18.73 -17.63
N PHE A 216 -9.87 -17.68 -16.82
CA PHE A 216 -10.39 -17.71 -15.45
C PHE A 216 -11.27 -16.48 -15.19
N TRP A 217 -12.08 -16.55 -14.13
CA TRP A 217 -12.79 -15.39 -13.61
C TRP A 217 -11.89 -14.52 -12.74
N TYR A 218 -11.88 -13.22 -13.03
CA TYR A 218 -11.06 -12.23 -12.32
C TYR A 218 -11.95 -11.18 -11.64
N PRO A 219 -11.82 -10.96 -10.32
CA PRO A 219 -12.40 -9.80 -9.65
C PRO A 219 -11.59 -8.55 -10.03
N VAL A 220 -12.26 -7.47 -10.43
CA VAL A 220 -11.58 -6.28 -10.97
C VAL A 220 -11.95 -4.96 -10.28
N ALA A 221 -13.11 -4.91 -9.65
CA ALA A 221 -13.56 -3.80 -8.83
C ALA A 221 -14.54 -4.28 -7.76
N PHE A 222 -14.72 -3.49 -6.70
CA PHE A 222 -15.82 -3.70 -5.76
C PHE A 222 -17.12 -3.16 -6.34
N THR A 223 -18.25 -3.83 -6.05
CA THR A 223 -19.59 -3.37 -6.42
C THR A 223 -19.82 -1.92 -5.99
N ALA A 224 -19.39 -1.57 -4.78
CA ALA A 224 -19.64 -0.28 -4.15
C ALA A 224 -18.95 0.89 -4.87
N ASP A 225 -17.86 0.61 -5.60
CA ASP A 225 -17.12 1.61 -6.36
C ASP A 225 -17.82 1.97 -7.68
N LEU A 226 -18.56 1.02 -8.27
CA LEU A 226 -19.27 1.20 -9.52
C LEU A 226 -20.70 1.71 -9.26
N LYS A 227 -20.84 3.03 -9.22
CA LYS A 227 -22.14 3.72 -9.08
C LYS A 227 -22.85 3.81 -10.43
N ASP A 228 -24.12 4.20 -10.41
CA ASP A 228 -24.84 4.53 -11.62
C ASP A 228 -24.21 5.76 -12.30
N ASP A 229 -24.24 5.77 -13.64
CA ASP A 229 -23.66 6.82 -14.50
C ASP A 229 -22.15 7.10 -14.27
N THR A 230 -21.44 6.23 -13.54
CA THR A 230 -19.98 6.26 -13.44
C THR A 230 -19.35 5.11 -14.22
N MET A 231 -18.03 5.20 -14.39
CA MET A 231 -17.25 4.15 -15.01
C MET A 231 -15.89 4.00 -14.35
N ILE A 232 -15.33 2.80 -14.45
CA ILE A 232 -14.03 2.45 -13.86
C ILE A 232 -13.12 1.95 -14.98
N PRO A 233 -12.05 2.69 -15.36
CA PRO A 233 -11.02 2.16 -16.22
C PRO A 233 -10.19 1.12 -15.46
N ILE A 234 -9.88 0.02 -16.12
CA ILE A 234 -8.96 -1.02 -15.63
C ILE A 234 -8.02 -1.43 -16.75
N ASP A 235 -6.82 -1.85 -16.40
CA ASP A 235 -5.96 -2.63 -17.29
C ASP A 235 -6.05 -4.10 -16.84
N CYS A 236 -6.15 -5.03 -17.79
CA CYS A 236 -6.15 -6.46 -17.50
C CYS A 236 -5.43 -7.19 -18.63
N PHE A 237 -4.36 -7.91 -18.29
CA PHE A 237 -3.48 -8.58 -19.25
C PHE A 237 -2.96 -7.68 -20.38
N GLU A 238 -2.48 -6.47 -20.04
CA GLU A 238 -1.97 -5.47 -20.98
C GLU A 238 -3.02 -4.86 -21.94
N GLU A 239 -4.30 -5.21 -21.78
CA GLU A 239 -5.41 -4.62 -22.53
C GLU A 239 -6.18 -3.60 -21.66
N PRO A 240 -6.51 -2.39 -22.20
CA PRO A 240 -7.27 -1.39 -21.47
C PRO A 240 -8.77 -1.63 -21.62
N TRP A 241 -9.46 -1.68 -20.49
CA TRP A 241 -10.90 -1.92 -20.38
C TRP A 241 -11.58 -0.83 -19.56
N VAL A 242 -12.90 -0.74 -19.71
CA VAL A 242 -13.73 0.16 -18.91
C VAL A 242 -15.02 -0.55 -18.52
N ILE A 243 -15.34 -0.44 -17.23
CA ILE A 243 -16.53 -1.03 -16.62
C ILE A 243 -17.55 0.07 -16.37
N PHE A 244 -18.81 -0.16 -16.71
CA PHE A 244 -19.93 0.73 -16.44
C PHE A 244 -21.23 -0.05 -16.27
N ARG A 245 -22.26 0.56 -15.67
CA ARG A 245 -23.59 -0.05 -15.55
C ARG A 245 -24.44 0.26 -16.79
N GLY A 246 -25.07 -0.78 -17.34
CA GLY A 246 -26.01 -0.65 -18.46
C GLY A 246 -27.42 -0.25 -18.01
N LYS A 247 -28.36 -0.18 -18.96
CA LYS A 247 -29.76 0.28 -18.77
C LYS A 247 -30.62 -0.53 -17.76
N GLY A 248 -30.08 -1.56 -17.13
CA GLY A 248 -30.74 -2.33 -16.07
C GLY A 248 -29.92 -2.45 -14.80
N GLY A 249 -28.95 -1.55 -14.58
CA GLY A 249 -28.03 -1.57 -13.44
C GLY A 249 -26.97 -2.68 -13.50
N LYS A 250 -27.06 -3.61 -14.47
CA LYS A 250 -26.08 -4.68 -14.64
C LYS A 250 -24.75 -4.12 -15.16
N PRO A 251 -23.60 -4.53 -14.60
CA PRO A 251 -22.31 -4.08 -15.11
C PRO A 251 -22.01 -4.70 -16.49
N GLY A 252 -21.22 -3.98 -17.28
CA GLY A 252 -20.59 -4.46 -18.50
C GLY A 252 -19.12 -4.05 -18.53
N CYS A 253 -18.31 -4.76 -19.28
CA CYS A 253 -16.90 -4.46 -19.48
C CYS A 253 -16.61 -4.42 -20.98
N VAL A 254 -16.19 -3.26 -21.48
CA VAL A 254 -15.88 -3.04 -22.90
C VAL A 254 -14.47 -2.51 -23.06
N GLN A 255 -13.89 -2.72 -24.24
CA GLN A 255 -12.57 -2.21 -24.56
C GLN A 255 -12.56 -0.68 -24.42
N ASN A 256 -11.58 -0.13 -23.71
CA ASN A 256 -11.46 1.30 -23.46
C ASN A 256 -10.86 2.03 -24.67
N THR A 257 -11.36 1.75 -25.85
CA THR A 257 -10.83 2.23 -27.13
C THR A 257 -11.97 2.38 -28.11
N CYS A 258 -12.33 3.61 -28.44
CA CYS A 258 -13.40 3.90 -29.39
C CYS A 258 -13.03 3.38 -30.79
N ALA A 259 -13.95 2.66 -31.45
CA ALA A 259 -13.74 2.09 -32.78
C ALA A 259 -13.46 3.13 -33.88
N HIS A 260 -13.85 4.40 -33.69
CA HIS A 260 -13.64 5.46 -34.68
C HIS A 260 -12.17 5.90 -34.77
N ARG A 261 -11.60 6.39 -33.66
CA ARG A 261 -10.25 6.98 -33.61
C ARG A 261 -9.44 6.58 -32.37
N ALA A 262 -9.75 5.42 -31.81
CA ALA A 262 -9.08 4.87 -30.63
C ALA A 262 -9.06 5.81 -29.40
N CYS A 263 -10.01 6.75 -29.31
CA CYS A 263 -10.14 7.63 -28.16
C CYS A 263 -10.47 6.80 -26.91
N PRO A 264 -9.79 7.01 -25.77
CA PRO A 264 -10.13 6.33 -24.52
C PRO A 264 -11.55 6.68 -24.09
N LEU A 265 -12.39 5.68 -23.94
CA LEU A 265 -13.80 5.87 -23.61
C LEU A 265 -14.01 6.37 -22.17
N HIS A 266 -13.11 6.00 -21.26
CA HIS A 266 -13.17 6.42 -19.86
C HIS A 266 -13.04 7.94 -19.63
N LEU A 267 -12.59 8.68 -20.64
CA LEU A 267 -12.54 10.15 -20.62
C LEU A 267 -13.90 10.80 -20.96
N GLY A 268 -14.91 10.00 -21.29
CA GLY A 268 -16.26 10.45 -21.62
C GLY A 268 -17.22 10.39 -20.45
N SER A 269 -18.48 10.06 -20.74
CA SER A 269 -19.54 9.91 -19.73
C SER A 269 -20.32 8.61 -19.95
N VAL A 270 -21.10 8.19 -18.95
CA VAL A 270 -22.12 7.15 -19.12
C VAL A 270 -23.48 7.84 -19.17
N ASN A 271 -24.24 7.59 -20.24
CA ASN A 271 -25.54 8.19 -20.47
C ASN A 271 -26.56 7.07 -20.73
N GLU A 272 -27.61 6.99 -19.91
CA GLU A 272 -28.70 6.01 -20.06
C GLU A 272 -28.20 4.55 -20.19
N GLY A 273 -27.13 4.22 -19.46
CA GLY A 273 -26.51 2.90 -19.51
C GLY A 273 -25.68 2.61 -20.76
N ARG A 274 -25.20 3.64 -21.46
CA ARG A 274 -24.24 3.54 -22.57
C ARG A 274 -23.02 4.42 -22.29
N ILE A 275 -21.84 3.94 -22.61
CA ILE A 275 -20.62 4.73 -22.51
C ILE A 275 -20.48 5.61 -23.75
N GLN A 276 -20.37 6.92 -23.57
CA GLN A 276 -20.23 7.91 -24.62
C GLN A 276 -18.76 8.30 -24.80
N CYS A 277 -18.24 8.16 -26.02
CA CYS A 277 -16.92 8.64 -26.38
C CYS A 277 -16.87 10.19 -26.36
N PRO A 278 -15.90 10.82 -25.68
CA PRO A 278 -15.84 12.27 -25.57
C PRO A 278 -15.48 12.98 -26.87
N TYR A 279 -14.99 12.24 -27.88
CA TYR A 279 -14.51 12.85 -29.11
C TYR A 279 -15.67 13.24 -30.06
N HIS A 280 -16.48 12.26 -30.47
CA HIS A 280 -17.54 12.47 -31.46
C HIS A 280 -18.91 11.96 -30.98
N GLY A 281 -19.02 11.70 -29.67
CA GLY A 281 -20.26 11.31 -29.01
C GLY A 281 -20.76 9.90 -29.31
N TRP A 282 -19.95 9.02 -29.89
CA TRP A 282 -20.37 7.64 -30.17
C TRP A 282 -20.68 6.91 -28.86
N GLU A 283 -21.87 6.33 -28.74
CA GLU A 283 -22.33 5.66 -27.53
C GLU A 283 -22.34 4.14 -27.73
N TYR A 284 -21.78 3.41 -26.78
CA TYR A 284 -21.70 1.95 -26.80
C TYR A 284 -22.45 1.33 -25.63
N SER A 285 -23.18 0.25 -25.89
CA SER A 285 -23.82 -0.59 -24.86
C SER A 285 -22.80 -1.50 -24.15
N THR A 286 -23.23 -2.17 -23.08
CA THR A 286 -22.38 -3.06 -22.27
C THR A 286 -21.85 -4.28 -23.02
N ASP A 287 -22.50 -4.69 -24.12
CA ASP A 287 -22.01 -5.74 -25.03
C ASP A 287 -21.09 -5.18 -26.12
N GLY A 288 -20.81 -3.88 -26.12
CA GLY A 288 -19.89 -3.19 -27.04
C GLY A 288 -20.51 -2.72 -28.36
N LYS A 289 -21.81 -2.90 -28.58
CA LYS A 289 -22.46 -2.41 -29.80
C LYS A 289 -22.56 -0.88 -29.78
N CYS A 290 -22.22 -0.22 -30.89
CA CYS A 290 -22.46 1.21 -31.03
C CYS A 290 -23.94 1.45 -31.34
N GLU A 291 -24.66 2.07 -30.40
CA GLU A 291 -26.10 2.28 -30.53
C GLU A 291 -26.45 3.70 -31.01
N LYS A 292 -25.52 4.64 -30.89
CA LYS A 292 -25.76 6.05 -31.26
C LYS A 292 -24.47 6.73 -31.75
N MET A 293 -24.59 7.49 -32.84
CA MET A 293 -23.52 8.27 -33.44
C MET A 293 -24.01 9.70 -33.71
N PRO A 294 -23.97 10.63 -32.74
CA PRO A 294 -24.53 11.98 -32.91
C PRO A 294 -23.88 12.79 -34.04
N SER A 295 -22.62 12.46 -34.37
CA SER A 295 -21.80 13.17 -35.35
C SER A 295 -21.95 12.65 -36.78
N THR A 296 -22.68 11.55 -37.02
CA THR A 296 -22.80 10.93 -38.34
C THR A 296 -24.03 10.02 -38.43
N ARG A 297 -24.27 9.41 -39.59
CA ARG A 297 -25.28 8.34 -39.69
C ARG A 297 -24.83 7.11 -38.92
N LEU A 298 -25.76 6.44 -38.25
CA LEU A 298 -25.48 5.18 -37.56
C LEU A 298 -25.03 4.10 -38.56
N VAL A 299 -23.93 3.44 -38.25
CA VAL A 299 -23.43 2.26 -38.97
C VAL A 299 -23.18 1.14 -37.98
N ASP A 300 -23.25 -0.11 -38.44
CA ASP A 300 -23.08 -1.28 -37.57
C ASP A 300 -21.61 -1.44 -37.17
N VAL A 301 -21.28 -1.01 -35.95
CA VAL A 301 -19.94 -1.05 -35.38
C VAL A 301 -20.01 -1.61 -33.97
N LYS A 302 -19.04 -2.47 -33.63
CA LYS A 302 -18.94 -3.10 -32.32
C LYS A 302 -17.50 -3.05 -31.82
N ILE A 303 -17.31 -2.71 -30.55
CA ILE A 303 -16.03 -2.86 -29.83
C ILE A 303 -16.03 -4.18 -29.06
N LYS A 304 -14.84 -4.67 -28.71
CA LYS A 304 -14.68 -5.88 -27.90
C LYS A 304 -15.33 -5.65 -26.52
N SER A 305 -16.02 -6.67 -26.03
CA SER A 305 -16.61 -6.73 -24.69
C SER A 305 -16.26 -8.06 -24.04
N LEU A 306 -16.19 -8.06 -22.71
CA LEU A 306 -15.93 -9.27 -21.92
C LEU A 306 -17.20 -9.70 -21.19
N PRO A 307 -17.41 -11.03 -21.00
CA PRO A 307 -18.36 -11.51 -20.01
C PRO A 307 -18.09 -10.82 -18.68
N CYS A 308 -19.12 -10.19 -18.13
CA CYS A 308 -19.04 -9.35 -16.94
C CYS A 308 -20.29 -9.55 -16.09
N PHE A 309 -20.13 -9.75 -14.79
CA PHE A 309 -21.24 -9.83 -13.87
C PHE A 309 -20.84 -9.36 -12.47
N GLU A 310 -21.85 -9.17 -11.63
CA GLU A 310 -21.70 -8.77 -10.24
C GLU A 310 -22.08 -9.92 -9.32
N GLN A 311 -21.21 -10.28 -8.38
CA GLN A 311 -21.47 -11.31 -7.37
C GLN A 311 -20.59 -11.09 -6.15
N GLU A 312 -21.16 -11.30 -4.96
CA GLU A 312 -20.47 -11.23 -3.67
C GLU A 312 -19.73 -9.89 -3.41
N GLY A 313 -20.35 -8.80 -3.86
CA GLY A 313 -19.82 -7.44 -3.72
C GLY A 313 -18.63 -7.14 -4.64
N MET A 314 -18.39 -7.97 -5.65
CA MET A 314 -17.31 -7.83 -6.62
C MET A 314 -17.86 -7.80 -8.04
N ILE A 315 -17.17 -7.05 -8.92
CA ILE A 315 -17.35 -7.11 -10.36
C ILE A 315 -16.33 -8.11 -10.93
N TRP A 316 -16.83 -9.09 -11.67
CA TRP A 316 -16.05 -10.17 -12.25
C TRP A 316 -16.01 -10.05 -13.76
N ILE A 317 -14.85 -10.34 -14.36
CA ILE A 317 -14.68 -10.42 -15.82
C ILE A 317 -14.01 -11.74 -16.23
N TRP A 318 -14.25 -12.14 -17.47
CA TRP A 318 -13.55 -13.24 -18.13
C TRP A 318 -12.75 -12.69 -19.31
N PRO A 319 -11.43 -12.48 -19.19
CA PRO A 319 -10.60 -11.95 -20.27
C PRO A 319 -10.21 -13.00 -21.31
N GLY A 320 -10.42 -14.28 -21.01
CA GLY A 320 -10.10 -15.42 -21.86
C GLY A 320 -10.96 -15.53 -23.13
N ASN A 321 -10.45 -16.27 -24.11
CA ASN A 321 -11.18 -16.54 -25.36
C ASN A 321 -12.05 -17.81 -25.28
N ASP A 322 -11.76 -18.70 -24.32
CA ASP A 322 -12.55 -19.90 -24.11
C ASP A 322 -13.91 -19.54 -23.47
N PRO A 323 -14.96 -20.37 -23.64
CA PRO A 323 -16.22 -20.17 -22.94
C PRO A 323 -16.01 -20.11 -21.42
N PRO A 324 -16.60 -19.13 -20.71
CA PRO A 324 -16.45 -19.02 -19.26
C PRO A 324 -16.95 -20.26 -18.52
N VAL A 325 -16.20 -20.71 -17.53
CA VAL A 325 -16.66 -21.78 -16.63
C VAL A 325 -17.77 -21.27 -15.71
N ALA A 326 -18.72 -22.12 -15.35
CA ALA A 326 -19.83 -21.73 -14.47
C ALA A 326 -19.43 -21.59 -12.99
N THR A 327 -18.33 -22.24 -12.59
CA THR A 327 -17.91 -22.30 -11.19
C THR A 327 -17.07 -21.09 -10.81
N LEU A 328 -17.45 -20.45 -9.70
CA LEU A 328 -16.73 -19.34 -9.09
C LEU A 328 -16.24 -19.73 -7.70
N PRO A 329 -15.02 -19.36 -7.31
CA PRO A 329 -14.65 -19.41 -5.90
C PRO A 329 -15.48 -18.38 -5.14
N SER A 330 -16.08 -18.78 -4.01
CA SER A 330 -16.71 -17.80 -3.12
C SER A 330 -15.63 -16.95 -2.47
N LEU A 331 -15.83 -15.64 -2.45
CA LEU A 331 -15.00 -14.61 -1.82
C LEU A 331 -15.75 -13.86 -0.70
N GLN A 332 -16.90 -14.39 -0.27
CA GLN A 332 -17.56 -13.90 0.93
C GLN A 332 -16.68 -14.15 2.15
N PRO A 333 -16.65 -13.19 3.09
CA PRO A 333 -16.01 -13.44 4.36
C PRO A 333 -16.75 -14.56 5.11
N PRO A 334 -16.08 -15.29 6.02
CA PRO A 334 -16.73 -16.35 6.79
C PRO A 334 -17.94 -15.84 7.58
N SER A 335 -18.86 -16.74 7.93
CA SER A 335 -20.02 -16.40 8.74
C SER A 335 -19.60 -15.72 10.05
N GLY A 336 -20.25 -14.60 10.40
CA GLY A 336 -19.94 -13.80 11.60
C GLY A 336 -19.00 -12.62 11.35
N PHE A 337 -18.29 -12.58 10.22
CA PHE A 337 -17.43 -11.47 9.85
C PHE A 337 -18.21 -10.35 9.17
N GLN A 338 -17.80 -9.11 9.42
CA GLN A 338 -18.31 -7.92 8.74
C GLN A 338 -17.19 -7.23 7.99
N VAL A 339 -17.47 -6.81 6.75
CA VAL A 339 -16.55 -6.02 5.94
C VAL A 339 -16.38 -4.64 6.57
N HIS A 340 -15.13 -4.24 6.80
CA HIS A 340 -14.73 -2.96 7.40
C HIS A 340 -13.99 -2.05 6.43
N ALA A 341 -13.30 -2.60 5.44
CA ALA A 341 -12.61 -1.83 4.42
C ALA A 341 -12.57 -2.61 3.09
N GLU A 342 -12.73 -1.88 2.00
CA GLU A 342 -12.52 -2.32 0.62
C GLU A 342 -11.66 -1.25 -0.06
N ILE A 343 -10.48 -1.64 -0.55
CA ILE A 343 -9.44 -0.72 -1.03
C ILE A 343 -8.88 -1.25 -2.35
N ILE A 344 -8.73 -0.38 -3.33
CA ILE A 344 -8.08 -0.69 -4.61
C ILE A 344 -6.79 0.12 -4.74
N MET A 345 -5.70 -0.55 -5.13
CA MET A 345 -4.39 0.06 -5.35
C MET A 345 -3.78 -0.43 -6.67
N GLU A 346 -3.11 0.46 -7.40
CA GLU A 346 -2.33 0.12 -8.60
C GLU A 346 -0.84 0.08 -8.22
N LEU A 347 -0.21 -1.07 -8.40
CA LEU A 347 1.14 -1.34 -7.91
C LEU A 347 2.11 -1.60 -9.06
N PRO A 348 3.34 -1.04 -9.03
CA PRO A 348 4.34 -1.16 -10.10
C PRO A 348 5.15 -2.47 -10.02
N VAL A 349 4.46 -3.59 -9.77
CA VAL A 349 5.08 -4.92 -9.69
C VAL A 349 4.24 -5.94 -10.44
N GLU A 350 4.88 -7.00 -10.94
CA GLU A 350 4.21 -8.15 -11.53
C GLU A 350 3.42 -8.94 -10.46
N HIS A 351 2.25 -9.44 -10.86
CA HIS A 351 1.28 -10.01 -9.92
C HIS A 351 1.81 -11.26 -9.19
N GLY A 352 2.61 -12.08 -9.85
CA GLY A 352 3.21 -13.27 -9.27
C GLY A 352 4.22 -12.97 -8.17
N LEU A 353 5.00 -11.89 -8.29
CA LEU A 353 5.88 -11.45 -7.21
C LEU A 353 5.10 -11.02 -5.96
N LEU A 354 3.99 -10.29 -6.15
CA LEU A 354 3.14 -9.87 -5.05
C LEU A 354 2.44 -11.06 -4.38
N LEU A 355 1.90 -12.00 -5.17
CA LEU A 355 1.30 -13.24 -4.65
C LEU A 355 2.29 -14.05 -3.83
N ASP A 356 3.52 -14.21 -4.32
CA ASP A 356 4.56 -14.97 -3.65
C ASP A 356 4.99 -14.32 -2.32
N ASN A 357 5.10 -12.98 -2.29
CA ASN A 357 5.35 -12.22 -1.07
C ASN A 357 4.20 -12.35 -0.05
N LEU A 358 2.93 -12.21 -0.48
CA LEU A 358 1.76 -12.36 0.40
C LEU A 358 1.62 -13.78 0.98
N LEU A 359 2.11 -14.79 0.27
CA LEU A 359 2.08 -16.20 0.69
C LEU A 359 3.27 -16.59 1.59
N ASP A 360 4.22 -15.69 1.83
CA ASP A 360 5.37 -15.91 2.70
C ASP A 360 5.25 -15.08 3.97
N LEU A 361 5.08 -15.68 5.15
CA LEU A 361 5.08 -14.94 6.41
C LEU A 361 6.49 -14.80 7.01
N ALA A 362 7.51 -15.50 6.49
CA ALA A 362 8.84 -15.48 7.08
C ALA A 362 9.54 -14.12 6.94
N HIS A 363 9.15 -13.31 5.96
CA HIS A 363 9.66 -11.94 5.82
C HIS A 363 9.09 -10.97 6.86
N ALA A 364 7.91 -11.25 7.44
CA ALA A 364 7.18 -10.28 8.27
C ALA A 364 8.02 -9.71 9.44
N PRO A 365 8.75 -10.52 10.24
CA PRO A 365 9.57 -9.99 11.34
C PRO A 365 10.69 -9.03 10.93
N PHE A 366 11.08 -9.05 9.65
CA PHE A 366 12.15 -8.22 9.10
C PHE A 366 11.60 -6.98 8.39
N THR A 367 10.55 -7.17 7.59
CA THR A 367 9.97 -6.12 6.76
C THR A 367 9.02 -5.21 7.53
N HIS A 368 8.22 -5.79 8.43
CA HIS A 368 7.12 -5.13 9.15
C HIS A 368 7.49 -4.73 10.57
N THR A 369 8.74 -4.31 10.78
CA THR A 369 9.24 -3.89 12.09
C THR A 369 8.67 -2.55 12.56
N SER A 370 8.19 -1.71 11.63
CA SER A 370 7.53 -0.43 11.92
C SER A 370 6.01 -0.53 12.05
N THR A 371 5.40 -1.64 11.63
CA THR A 371 3.93 -1.83 11.63
C THR A 371 3.49 -2.87 12.65
N PHE A 372 3.45 -4.16 12.29
CA PHE A 372 2.78 -5.19 13.10
C PHE A 372 3.71 -6.30 13.61
N ALA A 373 4.90 -6.47 13.05
CA ALA A 373 5.78 -7.61 13.30
C ALA A 373 7.01 -7.31 14.15
N LYS A 374 7.07 -6.15 14.82
CA LYS A 374 8.19 -5.77 15.68
C LYS A 374 8.42 -6.82 16.79
N GLY A 375 9.59 -7.45 16.79
CA GLY A 375 9.99 -8.45 17.80
C GLY A 375 9.40 -9.85 17.58
N TRP A 376 8.82 -10.12 16.41
CA TRP A 376 8.37 -11.46 16.05
C TRP A 376 9.56 -12.41 15.83
N SER A 377 9.44 -13.67 16.23
CA SER A 377 10.38 -14.73 15.88
C SER A 377 10.17 -15.21 14.45
N VAL A 378 11.22 -15.62 13.76
CA VAL A 378 11.10 -16.19 12.41
C VAL A 378 10.37 -17.55 12.49
N PRO A 379 9.26 -17.75 11.75
CA PRO A 379 8.61 -19.05 11.67
C PRO A 379 9.57 -20.11 11.09
N SER A 380 9.63 -21.28 11.70
CA SER A 380 10.52 -22.35 11.22
C SER A 380 10.00 -23.06 9.96
N MET A 381 8.67 -23.13 9.77
CA MET A 381 8.03 -23.82 8.64
C MET A 381 6.52 -23.52 8.54
N VAL A 382 5.96 -23.55 7.31
CA VAL A 382 4.50 -23.69 7.10
C VAL A 382 4.05 -25.13 7.37
N LYS A 383 3.05 -25.29 8.24
CA LYS A 383 2.32 -26.55 8.45
C LYS A 383 1.01 -26.48 7.65
N PHE A 384 0.71 -27.52 6.87
CA PHE A 384 -0.50 -27.52 6.03
C PHE A 384 -1.70 -28.09 6.80
N LEU A 385 -2.83 -27.38 6.75
CA LEU A 385 -4.06 -27.76 7.47
C LEU A 385 -4.71 -29.02 6.90
N THR A 386 -4.59 -29.25 5.59
CA THR A 386 -5.04 -30.50 4.95
C THR A 386 -4.10 -30.92 3.81
N PRO A 387 -3.75 -32.22 3.68
CA PRO A 387 -2.98 -32.73 2.55
C PRO A 387 -3.69 -32.61 1.20
N ALA A 388 -5.03 -32.55 1.21
CA ALA A 388 -5.87 -32.71 0.02
C ALA A 388 -6.02 -31.43 -0.84
N SER A 389 -6.09 -30.24 -0.22
CA SER A 389 -6.13 -28.98 -0.99
C SER A 389 -4.74 -28.43 -1.25
N GLY A 390 -3.78 -28.60 -0.32
CA GLY A 390 -2.40 -28.12 -0.48
C GLY A 390 -2.21 -26.60 -0.63
N LEU A 391 -3.23 -25.81 -0.95
CA LEU A 391 -3.10 -24.36 -1.10
C LEU A 391 -3.32 -23.57 0.19
N GLN A 392 -3.68 -24.27 1.28
CA GLN A 392 -3.92 -23.68 2.59
C GLN A 392 -2.86 -24.12 3.61
N GLY A 393 -2.24 -23.16 4.31
CA GLY A 393 -1.25 -23.40 5.34
C GLY A 393 -1.43 -22.50 6.57
N TYR A 394 -0.91 -22.97 7.70
CA TYR A 394 -0.85 -22.27 8.97
C TYR A 394 0.62 -22.04 9.37
N TRP A 395 0.88 -20.91 10.04
CA TRP A 395 2.23 -20.46 10.38
C TRP A 395 2.54 -20.56 11.88
N ASP A 396 3.16 -21.64 12.35
CA ASP A 396 3.56 -21.79 13.76
C ASP A 396 4.75 -20.85 14.13
N PRO A 397 4.69 -20.03 15.22
CA PRO A 397 3.70 -19.97 16.33
C PRO A 397 2.58 -18.93 16.21
N TYR A 398 2.36 -18.38 15.02
CA TYR A 398 1.39 -17.32 14.73
C TYR A 398 0.02 -17.89 14.36
N PRO A 399 -1.07 -17.37 14.96
CA PRO A 399 -2.45 -17.76 14.62
C PRO A 399 -2.87 -17.24 13.23
N ILE A 400 -2.15 -17.59 12.16
CA ILE A 400 -2.36 -17.07 10.81
C ILE A 400 -2.53 -18.23 9.84
N ASP A 401 -3.74 -18.34 9.29
CA ASP A 401 -4.06 -19.20 8.16
C ASP A 401 -3.96 -18.40 6.87
N MET A 402 -3.36 -18.99 5.84
CA MET A 402 -3.28 -18.45 4.50
C MET A 402 -3.73 -19.47 3.48
N GLU A 403 -4.50 -19.04 2.48
CA GLU A 403 -4.99 -19.85 1.37
C GLU A 403 -4.76 -19.13 0.04
N PHE A 404 -4.11 -19.79 -0.91
CA PHE A 404 -4.12 -19.36 -2.31
C PHE A 404 -5.38 -19.91 -3.01
N ARG A 405 -6.18 -19.02 -3.60
CA ARG A 405 -7.28 -19.39 -4.49
C ARG A 405 -6.96 -18.97 -5.93
N PRO A 406 -6.91 -19.93 -6.88
CA PRO A 406 -6.71 -19.62 -8.29
C PRO A 406 -7.73 -18.62 -8.85
N PRO A 407 -7.33 -17.72 -9.76
CA PRO A 407 -5.97 -17.62 -10.32
C PRO A 407 -5.05 -16.63 -9.58
N CYS A 408 -5.58 -15.73 -8.76
CA CYS A 408 -4.83 -14.58 -8.24
C CYS A 408 -5.31 -14.07 -6.86
N MET A 409 -5.89 -14.93 -6.03
CA MET A 409 -6.45 -14.54 -4.74
C MET A 409 -5.68 -15.17 -3.59
N VAL A 410 -5.41 -14.37 -2.55
CA VAL A 410 -4.84 -14.83 -1.28
C VAL A 410 -5.80 -14.43 -0.17
N LEU A 411 -6.27 -15.43 0.57
CA LEU A 411 -7.07 -15.23 1.77
C LEU A 411 -6.20 -15.47 2.98
N SER A 412 -6.30 -14.61 3.99
CA SER A 412 -5.68 -14.82 5.29
C SER A 412 -6.68 -14.62 6.42
N THR A 413 -6.61 -15.47 7.43
CA THR A 413 -7.35 -15.31 8.68
C THR A 413 -6.36 -15.27 9.82
N ILE A 414 -6.37 -14.16 10.56
CA ILE A 414 -5.43 -13.84 11.64
C ILE A 414 -6.22 -13.84 12.95
N GLY A 415 -5.88 -14.74 13.87
CA GLY A 415 -6.39 -14.75 15.23
C GLY A 415 -5.71 -13.68 16.09
N ILE A 416 -6.51 -12.90 16.81
CA ILE A 416 -6.06 -11.84 17.71
C ILE A 416 -6.37 -12.29 19.14
N SER A 417 -5.34 -12.65 19.90
CA SER A 417 -5.49 -13.11 21.29
C SER A 417 -5.18 -12.01 22.33
N LYS A 418 -4.13 -11.20 22.14
CA LYS A 418 -3.81 -9.94 22.90
C LYS A 418 -2.88 -9.02 22.08
N PRO A 419 -2.91 -7.68 22.25
CA PRO A 419 -1.94 -6.78 21.62
C PRO A 419 -0.51 -7.12 22.06
N GLY A 420 0.39 -7.40 21.10
CA GLY A 420 1.83 -7.55 21.35
C GLY A 420 2.32 -8.91 21.85
N LYS A 421 1.47 -9.94 21.98
CA LYS A 421 1.92 -11.33 22.25
C LYS A 421 1.12 -12.33 21.42
N LEU A 422 1.66 -12.69 20.25
CA LEU A 422 1.18 -13.80 19.42
C LEU A 422 2.06 -15.01 19.70
N GLY A 423 1.66 -15.87 20.64
CA GLY A 423 2.42 -17.07 20.96
C GLY A 423 1.51 -18.26 21.23
N GLY A 424 1.59 -19.27 20.36
CA GLY A 424 1.27 -20.67 20.67
C GLY A 424 -0.20 -21.10 20.59
N GLN A 425 -1.09 -20.28 20.02
CA GLN A 425 -2.50 -20.63 19.82
C GLN A 425 -2.81 -20.83 18.33
N SER A 426 -3.57 -21.87 17.99
CA SER A 426 -4.11 -22.00 16.63
C SER A 426 -5.10 -20.87 16.35
N THR A 427 -5.34 -20.55 15.08
CA THR A 427 -6.29 -19.49 14.69
C THR A 427 -7.64 -19.70 15.37
N ASP A 428 -8.19 -20.91 15.30
CA ASP A 428 -9.47 -21.29 15.92
C ASP A 428 -9.56 -21.10 17.44
N GLN A 429 -8.42 -21.01 18.13
CA GLN A 429 -8.38 -20.82 19.59
C GLN A 429 -8.40 -19.34 19.98
N CYS A 430 -8.30 -18.42 19.00
CA CYS A 430 -8.36 -17.00 19.26
C CYS A 430 -9.81 -16.53 19.45
N PRO A 431 -10.07 -15.57 20.35
CA PRO A 431 -11.42 -15.06 20.60
C PRO A 431 -11.92 -14.10 19.52
N THR A 432 -11.02 -13.51 18.74
CA THR A 432 -11.31 -12.50 17.73
C THR A 432 -10.41 -12.68 16.53
N HIS A 433 -10.91 -12.35 15.34
CA HIS A 433 -10.24 -12.62 14.09
C HIS A 433 -10.33 -11.46 13.10
N LEU A 434 -9.25 -11.29 12.36
CA LEU A 434 -9.16 -10.45 11.19
C LEU A 434 -9.07 -11.36 9.96
N HIS A 435 -10.03 -11.22 9.05
CA HIS A 435 -10.03 -11.90 7.76
C HIS A 435 -9.69 -10.91 6.64
N GLN A 436 -8.73 -11.26 5.81
CA GLN A 436 -8.27 -10.43 4.71
C GLN A 436 -8.36 -11.19 3.39
N LEU A 437 -8.79 -10.49 2.35
CA LEU A 437 -8.77 -10.97 0.97
C LEU A 437 -7.91 -10.01 0.15
N HIS A 438 -6.89 -10.56 -0.51
CA HIS A 438 -6.05 -9.86 -1.48
C HIS A 438 -6.28 -10.47 -2.86
N VAL A 439 -6.68 -9.66 -3.83
CA VAL A 439 -6.78 -10.04 -5.25
C VAL A 439 -5.68 -9.33 -6.01
N CYS A 440 -4.69 -10.06 -6.50
CA CYS A 440 -3.57 -9.53 -7.27
C CYS A 440 -3.86 -9.64 -8.77
N LEU A 441 -4.71 -8.75 -9.30
CA LEU A 441 -5.12 -8.77 -10.71
C LEU A 441 -3.92 -8.43 -11.63
N PRO A 442 -3.60 -9.27 -12.64
CA PRO A 442 -2.56 -8.95 -13.61
C PRO A 442 -2.98 -7.79 -14.54
N SER A 443 -2.55 -6.57 -14.24
CA SER A 443 -2.83 -5.40 -15.09
C SER A 443 -1.92 -5.38 -16.32
N SER A 444 -0.62 -5.49 -16.10
CA SER A 444 0.41 -5.65 -17.14
C SER A 444 1.55 -6.52 -16.60
N ARG A 445 2.59 -6.76 -17.40
CA ARG A 445 3.74 -7.55 -16.92
C ARG A 445 4.59 -6.86 -15.84
N GLN A 446 4.28 -5.60 -15.51
CA GLN A 446 4.97 -4.80 -14.50
C GLN A 446 4.00 -4.05 -13.60
N LYS A 447 2.69 -4.31 -13.72
CA LYS A 447 1.66 -3.64 -12.93
C LYS A 447 0.64 -4.64 -12.45
N THR A 448 0.20 -4.46 -11.22
CA THR A 448 -0.83 -5.26 -10.58
C THR A 448 -1.85 -4.35 -9.97
N ARG A 449 -3.13 -4.61 -10.24
CA ARG A 449 -4.24 -3.97 -9.54
C ARG A 449 -4.59 -4.84 -8.34
N LEU A 450 -4.31 -4.33 -7.14
CA LEU A 450 -4.59 -5.01 -5.88
C LEU A 450 -5.96 -4.59 -5.36
N LEU A 451 -6.89 -5.55 -5.22
CA LEU A 451 -8.11 -5.35 -4.43
C LEU A 451 -7.87 -5.95 -3.05
N TYR A 452 -8.06 -5.15 -2.01
CA TYR A 452 -7.92 -5.55 -0.62
C TYR A 452 -9.25 -5.39 0.11
N ARG A 453 -9.76 -6.47 0.69
CA ARG A 453 -10.95 -6.46 1.55
C ARG A 453 -10.57 -6.93 2.94
N MET A 454 -10.93 -6.12 3.94
CA MET A 454 -10.71 -6.39 5.35
C MET A 454 -12.04 -6.65 6.04
N SER A 455 -12.15 -7.77 6.76
CA SER A 455 -13.34 -8.14 7.52
C SER A 455 -12.97 -8.53 8.95
N LEU A 456 -13.79 -8.15 9.92
CA LEU A 456 -13.58 -8.45 11.35
C LEU A 456 -14.82 -9.17 11.89
N ASP A 457 -14.62 -10.15 12.77
CA ASP A 457 -15.72 -10.78 13.54
C ASP A 457 -16.03 -10.03 14.85
N PHE A 458 -15.25 -8.98 15.14
CA PHE A 458 -15.37 -8.14 16.33
C PHE A 458 -15.51 -6.65 15.95
N ALA A 459 -15.84 -5.85 16.95
CA ALA A 459 -15.93 -4.38 16.86
C ALA A 459 -16.76 -3.84 15.67
N PRO A 460 -18.00 -4.32 15.44
CA PRO A 460 -18.83 -3.92 14.29
C PRO A 460 -19.17 -2.43 14.26
N VAL A 461 -19.02 -1.75 15.41
CA VAL A 461 -19.24 -0.30 15.54
C VAL A 461 -18.18 0.50 14.76
N LEU A 462 -16.97 -0.03 14.56
CA LEU A 462 -15.87 0.67 13.89
C LEU A 462 -16.22 1.10 12.46
N LYS A 463 -17.04 0.32 11.75
CA LYS A 463 -17.48 0.67 10.38
C LYS A 463 -18.35 1.93 10.31
N HIS A 464 -18.98 2.31 11.43
CA HIS A 464 -19.87 3.46 11.51
C HIS A 464 -19.17 4.74 11.98
N ILE A 465 -17.91 4.64 12.41
CA ILE A 465 -17.15 5.80 12.82
C ILE A 465 -16.74 6.58 11.56
N PRO A 466 -17.08 7.88 11.46
CA PRO A 466 -16.72 8.70 10.31
C PRO A 466 -15.22 8.70 10.05
N PHE A 467 -14.84 8.69 8.77
CA PHE A 467 -13.46 8.76 8.30
C PHE A 467 -12.58 7.52 8.60
N MET A 468 -13.10 6.47 9.24
CA MET A 468 -12.34 5.23 9.48
C MET A 468 -11.82 4.57 8.20
N GLN A 469 -12.53 4.73 7.09
CA GLN A 469 -12.09 4.25 5.78
C GLN A 469 -10.71 4.83 5.37
N TYR A 470 -10.44 6.10 5.71
CA TYR A 470 -9.15 6.72 5.42
C TYR A 470 -8.05 6.18 6.34
N LEU A 471 -8.38 5.89 7.60
CA LEU A 471 -7.45 5.28 8.54
C LEU A 471 -7.09 3.85 8.11
N TRP A 472 -8.09 3.05 7.72
CA TRP A 472 -7.85 1.70 7.20
C TRP A 472 -7.00 1.72 5.93
N ARG A 473 -7.29 2.65 5.01
CA ARG A 473 -6.49 2.85 3.81
C ARG A 473 -5.05 3.23 4.15
N HIS A 474 -4.85 4.16 5.09
CA HIS A 474 -3.52 4.56 5.52
C HIS A 474 -2.71 3.39 6.09
N PHE A 475 -3.30 2.57 6.97
CA PHE A 475 -2.62 1.39 7.51
C PHE A 475 -2.32 0.35 6.44
N ALA A 476 -3.27 0.08 5.53
CA ALA A 476 -3.06 -0.85 4.42
C ALA A 476 -1.92 -0.37 3.50
N GLU A 477 -1.91 0.92 3.14
CA GLU A 477 -0.85 1.53 2.33
C GLU A 477 0.50 1.51 3.06
N GLN A 478 0.53 1.75 4.37
CA GLN A 478 1.77 1.67 5.15
C GLN A 478 2.38 0.26 5.11
N VAL A 479 1.59 -0.77 5.44
CA VAL A 479 2.05 -2.17 5.43
C VAL A 479 2.50 -2.56 4.03
N LEU A 480 1.70 -2.28 3.02
CA LEU A 480 2.02 -2.64 1.64
C LEU A 480 3.27 -1.93 1.12
N ASN A 481 3.50 -0.67 1.49
CA ASN A 481 4.70 0.05 1.08
C ASN A 481 5.99 -0.54 1.69
N GLU A 482 5.90 -1.17 2.86
CA GLU A 482 7.03 -1.87 3.47
C GLU A 482 7.44 -3.10 2.65
N ASP A 483 6.49 -3.80 2.05
CA ASP A 483 6.72 -4.91 1.13
C ASP A 483 7.16 -4.44 -0.25
N LEU A 484 6.47 -3.42 -0.78
CA LEU A 484 6.66 -2.95 -2.15
C LEU A 484 8.10 -2.54 -2.44
N ARG A 485 8.78 -1.89 -1.48
CA ARG A 485 10.22 -1.54 -1.63
C ARG A 485 11.11 -2.77 -1.85
N LEU A 486 10.76 -3.93 -1.32
CA LEU A 486 11.52 -5.17 -1.49
C LEU A 486 11.17 -5.83 -2.83
N VAL A 487 9.88 -5.90 -3.14
CA VAL A 487 9.35 -6.55 -4.34
C VAL A 487 9.74 -5.79 -5.61
N VAL A 488 9.78 -4.46 -5.58
CA VAL A 488 10.28 -3.63 -6.70
C VAL A 488 11.74 -3.98 -7.04
N GLY A 489 12.60 -4.16 -6.04
CA GLY A 489 13.98 -4.59 -6.28
C GLY A 489 14.08 -6.00 -6.88
N GLN A 490 13.15 -6.90 -6.57
CA GLN A 490 13.05 -8.21 -7.23
C GLN A 490 12.58 -8.05 -8.68
N GLN A 491 11.58 -7.21 -8.94
CA GLN A 491 11.07 -6.89 -10.28
C GLN A 491 12.19 -6.35 -11.18
N GLU A 492 13.00 -5.41 -10.70
CA GLU A 492 14.15 -4.87 -11.46
C GLU A 492 15.14 -5.97 -11.86
N ARG A 493 15.48 -6.86 -10.92
CA ARG A 493 16.36 -8.01 -11.20
C ARG A 493 15.73 -8.96 -12.22
N MET A 494 14.43 -9.23 -12.11
CA MET A 494 13.69 -10.06 -13.05
C MET A 494 13.64 -9.45 -14.46
N ILE A 495 13.45 -8.12 -14.57
CA ILE A 495 13.56 -7.38 -15.84
C ILE A 495 14.96 -7.54 -16.45
N ASN A 496 16.00 -7.50 -15.62
CA ASN A 496 17.39 -7.73 -16.04
C ASN A 496 17.75 -9.21 -16.30
N GLY A 497 16.76 -10.12 -16.31
CA GLY A 497 16.94 -11.53 -16.63
C GLY A 497 17.38 -12.41 -15.47
N ALA A 498 17.40 -11.91 -14.24
CA ALA A 498 17.67 -12.74 -13.07
C ALA A 498 16.50 -13.68 -12.76
N ASN A 499 16.82 -14.90 -12.36
CA ASN A 499 15.84 -15.82 -11.77
C ASN A 499 15.73 -15.54 -10.27
N VAL A 500 14.64 -14.90 -9.86
CA VAL A 500 14.41 -14.46 -8.48
C VAL A 500 13.84 -15.56 -7.56
N TRP A 501 13.52 -16.75 -8.10
CA TRP A 501 12.89 -17.86 -7.34
C TRP A 501 13.70 -19.16 -7.35
N ASN A 502 14.98 -19.08 -7.69
CA ASN A 502 15.86 -20.23 -7.93
C ASN A 502 16.19 -21.08 -6.68
N TRP A 503 16.08 -20.53 -5.47
CA TRP A 503 16.52 -21.20 -4.23
C TRP A 503 15.43 -21.30 -3.16
N PRO A 504 14.35 -22.08 -3.37
CA PRO A 504 13.28 -22.17 -2.38
C PRO A 504 13.73 -22.91 -1.11
N VAL A 505 13.37 -22.37 0.05
CA VAL A 505 13.63 -22.93 1.38
C VAL A 505 12.33 -23.41 2.04
N ALA A 506 12.39 -23.78 3.33
CA ALA A 506 11.32 -24.53 4.00
C ALA A 506 10.03 -23.72 4.25
N TYR A 507 10.12 -22.39 4.31
CA TYR A 507 8.97 -21.50 4.47
C TYR A 507 8.32 -21.09 3.13
N ASP A 508 9.03 -21.20 2.00
CA ASP A 508 8.51 -20.87 0.66
C ASP A 508 7.47 -21.88 0.12
N LYS A 509 6.99 -22.84 0.92
CA LYS A 509 6.20 -23.96 0.38
C LYS A 509 4.89 -23.51 -0.28
N LEU A 510 4.20 -22.49 0.27
CA LEU A 510 2.98 -21.96 -0.35
C LEU A 510 3.30 -21.25 -1.67
N GLY A 511 4.32 -20.39 -1.69
CA GLY A 511 4.83 -19.77 -2.92
C GLY A 511 5.23 -20.80 -3.98
N VAL A 512 5.96 -21.86 -3.60
CA VAL A 512 6.31 -22.98 -4.50
C VAL A 512 5.08 -23.68 -5.06
N ARG A 513 4.01 -23.85 -4.27
CA ARG A 513 2.76 -24.46 -4.75
C ARG A 513 2.02 -23.57 -5.76
N TYR A 514 1.96 -22.26 -5.51
CA TYR A 514 1.50 -21.28 -6.49
C TYR A 514 2.29 -21.37 -7.80
N ARG A 515 3.63 -21.38 -7.71
CA ARG A 515 4.51 -21.48 -8.88
C ARG A 515 4.28 -22.77 -9.68
N LEU A 516 4.10 -23.90 -9.00
CA LEU A 516 3.77 -25.19 -9.63
C LEU A 516 2.40 -25.18 -10.31
N TRP A 517 1.40 -24.57 -9.67
CA TRP A 517 0.08 -24.37 -10.26
C TRP A 517 0.17 -23.52 -11.53
N ARG A 518 0.88 -22.38 -11.49
CA ARG A 518 1.06 -21.48 -12.64
C ARG A 518 1.72 -22.18 -13.82
N ASP A 519 2.82 -22.89 -13.57
CA ASP A 519 3.54 -23.70 -14.56
C ASP A 519 2.65 -24.80 -15.17
N ALA A 520 1.74 -25.39 -14.38
CA ALA A 520 0.78 -26.36 -14.89
C ALA A 520 -0.30 -25.74 -15.79
N VAL A 521 -0.79 -24.54 -15.47
CA VAL A 521 -1.73 -23.75 -16.30
C VAL A 521 -1.06 -23.40 -17.63
N ASP A 522 0.16 -22.90 -17.60
CA ASP A 522 0.92 -22.52 -18.79
C ASP A 522 1.14 -23.73 -19.71
N ARG A 523 1.48 -24.90 -19.13
CA ARG A 523 1.58 -26.17 -19.88
C ARG A 523 0.25 -26.73 -20.38
N GLY A 524 -0.89 -26.25 -19.89
CA GLY A 524 -2.22 -26.76 -20.26
C GLY A 524 -2.46 -28.16 -19.71
N SER A 525 -2.05 -28.39 -18.48
CA SER A 525 -2.22 -29.69 -17.80
C SER A 525 -3.71 -29.99 -17.65
N LYS A 526 -4.13 -31.23 -17.97
CA LYS A 526 -5.55 -31.64 -17.90
C LYS A 526 -6.12 -31.61 -16.49
N GLN A 527 -5.27 -31.78 -15.48
CA GLN A 527 -5.59 -31.65 -14.08
C GLN A 527 -4.60 -30.65 -13.48
N LEU A 528 -5.10 -29.54 -12.94
CA LEU A 528 -4.23 -28.59 -12.27
C LEU A 528 -3.82 -29.16 -10.91
N PRO A 529 -2.57 -28.94 -10.48
CA PRO A 529 -2.16 -29.26 -9.12
C PRO A 529 -3.12 -28.62 -8.14
N PHE A 530 -3.50 -29.37 -7.10
CA PHE A 530 -4.27 -28.86 -5.96
C PHE A 530 -5.76 -28.54 -6.24
N ASP A 531 -6.26 -28.83 -7.45
CA ASP A 531 -7.70 -28.83 -7.70
C ASP A 531 -8.36 -29.98 -6.93
N LYS A 532 -9.33 -29.64 -6.08
CA LYS A 532 -10.21 -30.62 -5.43
C LYS A 532 -11.09 -31.27 -6.50
N THR A 533 -10.63 -32.34 -7.12
CA THR A 533 -11.56 -33.37 -7.60
C THR A 533 -11.94 -34.25 -6.42
N MET A 534 -12.89 -33.77 -5.61
CA MET A 534 -14.11 -34.45 -5.14
C MET A 534 -14.88 -33.56 -4.17
#